data_AF-A0A101XFX9-F1
#
_entry.id   AF-A0A101XFX9-F1
#
_cell.length_a   1.000
_cell.length_b   1.000
_cell.length_c   1.000
_cell.angle_alpha   90.00
_cell.angle_beta   90.00
_cell.angle_gamma   90.00
#
_symmetry.space_group_name_H-M   'P 1'
#
loop_
_entity.id
_entity.type
_entity.pdbx_description
1 polymer ?
#
loop_
_entity_poly.entity_id
_entity_poly.type
_entity_poly.pdbx_seq_one_letter_code
_entity_poly.pdbx_strand_id
1 'polypeptide(L)'
;MKPRAGKCGEYPKLAGSINRLLELRRIVQKLRGFKCKPQQKSRPVFHVLESTVVERYEVDIPEDETDRKFIKAALAAARHEDVVYLVTYDSGLLGVDLGKLRERHQGAEKVKIVEPKEAVERLKLAGSR
;
A
#
# COMPACT_ATOMS: atom_id res chain seq x y z
N MET A 1 -22.39 -17.97 27.21
CA MET A 1 -22.75 -18.00 25.77
C MET A 1 -21.63 -17.37 24.95
N LYS A 2 -20.96 -18.11 24.06
CA LYS A 2 -19.97 -17.53 23.12
C LYS A 2 -20.73 -16.78 22.01
N PRO A 3 -20.42 -15.51 21.69
CA PRO A 3 -21.13 -14.79 20.65
C PRO A 3 -20.80 -15.41 19.28
N ARG A 4 -21.84 -15.68 18.48
CA ARG A 4 -21.72 -16.20 17.11
C ARG A 4 -20.83 -15.26 16.29
N ALA A 5 -19.92 -15.82 15.51
CA ALA A 5 -19.11 -15.11 14.53
C ALA A 5 -20.05 -14.46 13.51
N GLY A 6 -20.18 -13.13 13.56
CA GLY A 6 -20.89 -12.37 12.54
C GLY A 6 -20.05 -12.35 11.26
N LYS A 7 -20.69 -12.39 10.09
CA LYS A 7 -20.04 -12.17 8.80
C LYS A 7 -19.30 -10.82 8.86
N CYS A 8 -17.98 -10.83 8.63
CA CYS A 8 -17.16 -9.62 8.65
C CYS A 8 -17.69 -8.66 7.55
N GLY A 9 -18.13 -7.46 7.91
CA GLY A 9 -18.77 -6.49 7.01
C GLY A 9 -17.79 -5.77 6.08
N GLU A 10 -18.32 -4.97 5.14
CA GLU A 10 -17.54 -4.23 4.14
C GLU A 10 -16.48 -3.31 4.77
N TYR A 11 -15.32 -3.22 4.09
CA TYR A 11 -14.15 -2.49 4.54
C TYR A 11 -14.45 -1.02 4.87
N PRO A 12 -13.90 -0.46 5.96
CA PRO A 12 -14.15 0.92 6.30
C PRO A 12 -13.45 1.87 5.32
N LYS A 13 -14.13 2.96 4.95
CA LYS A 13 -13.60 4.07 4.15
C LYS A 13 -12.34 4.65 4.82
N LEU A 14 -11.20 4.56 4.14
CA LEU A 14 -9.91 5.09 4.59
C LEU A 14 -9.88 6.61 4.43
N ALA A 15 -10.40 7.33 5.44
CA ALA A 15 -10.24 8.78 5.55
C ALA A 15 -9.18 9.17 6.60
N GLY A 16 -8.09 9.82 6.21
CA GLY A 16 -7.32 10.69 7.12
C GLY A 16 -6.04 10.12 7.74
N SER A 17 -4.92 10.65 7.24
CA SER A 17 -3.68 11.03 7.93
C SER A 17 -3.17 10.16 9.09
N ILE A 18 -1.99 9.56 8.83
CA ILE A 18 -0.83 9.16 9.66
C ILE A 18 -0.96 9.16 11.21
N ASN A 19 -1.64 10.11 11.88
CA ASN A 19 -2.03 10.00 13.29
C ASN A 19 -2.96 8.82 13.58
N ARG A 20 -3.61 8.28 12.54
CA ARG A 20 -4.30 7.00 12.59
C ARG A 20 -3.39 5.82 12.84
N LEU A 21 -2.06 5.83 12.64
CA LEU A 21 -1.26 4.60 12.81
C LEU A 21 -1.26 4.08 14.26
N LEU A 22 -1.20 4.97 15.26
CA LEU A 22 -1.26 4.59 16.67
C LEU A 22 -2.69 4.19 17.09
N GLU A 23 -3.69 4.95 16.65
CA GLU A 23 -5.10 4.63 16.91
C GLU A 23 -5.55 3.37 16.14
N LEU A 24 -5.06 3.13 14.93
CA LEU A 24 -5.25 1.89 14.16
C LEU A 24 -4.56 0.74 14.87
N ARG A 25 -3.38 0.93 15.46
CA ARG A 25 -2.75 -0.12 16.27
C ARG A 25 -3.63 -0.48 17.48
N ARG A 26 -4.20 0.52 18.16
CA ARG A 26 -5.14 0.32 19.28
C ARG A 26 -6.47 -0.30 18.85
N ILE A 27 -7.03 0.15 17.72
CA ILE A 27 -8.27 -0.36 17.12
C ILE A 27 -8.05 -1.79 16.62
N VAL A 28 -6.94 -2.09 15.95
CA VAL A 28 -6.56 -3.45 15.52
C VAL A 28 -6.33 -4.35 16.74
N GLN A 29 -5.72 -3.86 17.81
CA GLN A 29 -5.60 -4.63 19.06
C GLN A 29 -6.97 -4.89 19.72
N LYS A 30 -7.85 -3.89 19.80
CA LYS A 30 -9.21 -4.03 20.35
C LYS A 30 -10.11 -4.91 19.47
N LEU A 31 -10.01 -4.80 18.15
CA LEU A 31 -10.79 -5.58 17.17
C LEU A 31 -10.25 -7.00 17.00
N ARG A 32 -8.96 -7.27 17.24
CA ARG A 32 -8.43 -8.65 17.34
C ARG A 32 -9.09 -9.46 18.46
N GLY A 33 -9.64 -8.79 19.49
CA GLY A 33 -10.49 -9.41 20.50
C GLY A 33 -11.93 -9.65 20.05
N PHE A 34 -12.40 -8.99 18.99
CA PHE A 34 -13.77 -9.07 18.49
C PHE A 34 -13.81 -9.68 17.07
N LYS A 35 -14.13 -10.97 17.03
CA LYS A 35 -14.96 -11.64 16.01
C LYS A 35 -14.41 -12.09 14.65
N CYS A 36 -13.15 -11.94 14.28
CA CYS A 36 -12.65 -12.68 13.11
C CYS A 36 -11.44 -13.52 13.57
N LYS A 37 -11.56 -14.87 13.54
CA LYS A 37 -10.40 -15.75 13.73
C LYS A 37 -9.36 -15.27 12.71
N PRO A 38 -8.17 -14.81 13.11
CA PRO A 38 -7.15 -14.49 12.14
C PRO A 38 -6.85 -15.79 11.41
N GLN A 39 -7.28 -15.90 10.15
CA GLN A 39 -6.63 -16.85 9.27
C GLN A 39 -5.14 -16.52 9.38
N GLN A 40 -4.30 -17.52 9.60
CA GLN A 40 -2.84 -17.43 9.75
C GLN A 40 -2.13 -16.91 8.48
N LYS A 41 -2.76 -16.01 7.72
CA LYS A 41 -2.22 -15.40 6.51
C LYS A 41 -1.51 -14.12 6.93
N SER A 42 -0.18 -14.18 6.84
CA SER A 42 0.80 -13.10 6.86
C SER A 42 0.44 -11.84 7.66
N ARG A 43 1.14 -11.64 8.80
CA ARG A 43 1.14 -10.32 9.46
C ARG A 43 1.73 -9.29 8.48
N PRO A 44 1.20 -8.07 8.40
CA PRO A 44 1.83 -7.01 7.62
C PRO A 44 3.27 -6.84 8.12
N VAL A 45 4.22 -6.91 7.18
CA VAL A 45 5.63 -6.62 7.42
C VAL A 45 5.84 -5.15 7.08
N PHE A 46 6.46 -4.43 7.99
CA PHE A 46 6.80 -3.02 7.78
C PHE A 46 8.26 -2.93 7.38
N HIS A 47 8.53 -2.23 6.28
CA HIS A 47 9.88 -1.94 5.82
C HIS A 47 10.19 -0.47 6.11
N VAL A 48 11.40 -0.21 6.62
CA VAL A 48 11.92 1.16 6.79
C VAL A 48 12.87 1.41 5.63
N LEU A 49 12.62 2.48 4.88
CA LEU A 49 13.50 2.95 3.82
C LEU A 49 14.31 4.13 4.35
N GLU A 50 15.62 4.08 4.17
CA GLU A 50 16.49 5.22 4.48
C GLU A 50 16.17 6.39 3.55
N SER A 51 16.03 7.60 4.09
CA SER A 51 15.68 8.79 3.31
C SER A 51 16.68 9.05 2.19
N THR A 52 17.98 8.86 2.45
CA THR A 52 19.04 9.03 1.46
C THR A 52 18.92 8.08 0.27
N VAL A 53 18.28 6.91 0.44
CA VAL A 53 18.01 5.96 -0.65
C VAL A 53 16.83 6.43 -1.49
N VAL A 54 15.79 6.97 -0.83
CA VAL A 54 14.59 7.49 -1.49
C VAL A 54 14.90 8.77 -2.27
N GLU A 55 15.69 9.67 -1.70
CA GLU A 55 16.00 10.98 -2.29
C GLU A 55 16.84 10.91 -3.57
N ARG A 56 17.60 9.84 -3.78
CA ARG A 56 18.39 9.59 -5.00
C ARG A 56 17.55 9.47 -6.26
N TYR A 57 16.26 9.18 -6.13
CA TYR A 57 15.38 9.06 -7.28
C TYR A 57 14.92 10.45 -7.72
N GLU A 58 15.32 10.82 -8.93
CA GLU A 58 14.82 12.02 -9.61
C GLU A 58 13.49 11.71 -10.28
N VAL A 59 12.44 12.34 -9.76
CA VAL A 59 11.05 12.17 -10.20
C VAL A 59 10.45 13.56 -10.36
N ASP A 60 10.09 13.91 -11.59
CA ASP A 60 9.51 15.19 -12.01
C ASP A 60 7.98 15.15 -12.13
N ILE A 61 7.39 13.95 -12.12
CA ILE A 61 5.95 13.71 -12.20
C ILE A 61 5.43 12.85 -11.04
N PRO A 62 4.24 13.15 -10.47
CA PRO A 62 3.36 14.27 -10.79
C PRO A 62 3.91 15.60 -10.24
N GLU A 63 3.23 16.72 -10.47
CA GLU A 63 3.66 18.04 -9.99
C GLU A 63 3.69 18.15 -8.45
N ASP A 64 2.77 17.45 -7.78
CA ASP A 64 2.68 17.45 -6.33
C ASP A 64 3.90 16.80 -5.68
N GLU A 65 4.53 17.54 -4.76
CA GLU A 65 5.76 17.11 -4.10
C GLU A 65 5.54 15.89 -3.17
N THR A 66 4.35 15.77 -2.58
CA THR A 66 4.00 14.66 -1.69
C THR A 66 3.85 13.38 -2.49
N ASP A 67 3.16 13.46 -3.62
CA ASP A 67 2.98 12.36 -4.56
C ASP A 67 4.32 11.88 -5.14
N ARG A 68 5.23 12.81 -5.47
CA ARG A 68 6.60 12.46 -5.86
C ARG A 68 7.29 11.62 -4.79
N LYS A 69 7.13 11.94 -3.50
CA LYS A 69 7.73 11.16 -2.39
C LYS A 69 7.20 9.73 -2.37
N PHE A 70 5.91 9.51 -2.64
CA PHE A 70 5.35 8.17 -2.73
C PHE A 70 5.92 7.36 -3.91
N ILE A 71 6.10 7.99 -5.07
CA ILE A 71 6.72 7.34 -6.23
C ILE A 71 8.18 6.99 -5.95
N LYS A 72 8.97 7.93 -5.38
CA LYS A 72 10.35 7.66 -4.99
C LYS A 72 10.46 6.49 -4.02
N ALA A 73 9.57 6.42 -3.02
CA ALA A 73 9.53 5.30 -2.08
C ALA A 73 9.18 3.98 -2.78
N ALA A 74 8.23 3.99 -3.72
CA ALA A 74 7.88 2.81 -4.51
C ALA A 74 9.04 2.33 -5.39
N LEU A 75 9.77 3.25 -6.03
CA LEU A 75 10.97 2.92 -6.82
C LEU A 75 12.10 2.36 -5.95
N ALA A 76 12.31 2.90 -4.76
CA ALA A 76 13.27 2.38 -3.80
C ALA A 76 12.91 0.95 -3.36
N ALA A 77 11.63 0.68 -3.07
CA ALA A 77 11.14 -0.65 -2.73
C ALA A 77 11.27 -1.65 -3.90
N ALA A 78 11.09 -1.20 -5.14
CA ALA A 78 11.18 -2.02 -6.35
C ALA A 78 12.59 -2.60 -6.60
N ARG A 79 13.62 -2.11 -5.90
CA ARG A 79 14.94 -2.72 -5.89
C ARG A 79 14.96 -4.10 -5.23
N HIS A 80 14.08 -4.32 -4.26
CA HIS A 80 14.07 -5.52 -3.42
C HIS A 80 12.87 -6.43 -3.70
N GLU A 81 11.79 -5.87 -4.24
CA GLU A 81 10.55 -6.60 -4.52
C GLU A 81 10.36 -6.82 -6.03
N ASP A 82 9.71 -7.91 -6.40
CA ASP A 82 9.38 -8.21 -7.79
C ASP A 82 8.25 -7.33 -8.34
N VAL A 83 7.30 -6.97 -7.47
CA VAL A 83 6.18 -6.07 -7.78
C VAL A 83 5.87 -5.19 -6.57
N VAL A 84 5.79 -3.89 -6.79
CA VAL A 84 5.41 -2.91 -5.77
C VAL A 84 4.08 -2.28 -6.16
N TYR A 85 3.09 -2.35 -5.26
CA TYR A 85 1.79 -1.71 -5.45
C TYR A 85 1.74 -0.40 -4.65
N LEU A 86 1.61 0.71 -5.36
CA LEU A 86 1.24 1.99 -4.77
C LEU A 86 -0.29 2.11 -4.80
N VAL A 87 -0.90 1.93 -3.64
CA VAL A 87 -2.36 1.87 -3.51
C VAL A 87 -2.91 3.23 -3.13
N THR A 88 -3.77 3.83 -3.96
CA THR A 88 -4.28 5.18 -3.75
C THR A 88 -5.71 5.37 -4.29
N TYR A 89 -6.43 6.34 -3.74
CA TYR A 89 -7.68 6.88 -4.31
C TYR A 89 -7.46 8.21 -5.04
N ASP A 90 -6.24 8.75 -4.99
CA ASP A 90 -5.91 10.02 -5.62
C ASP A 90 -5.87 9.84 -7.15
N SER A 91 -6.75 10.53 -7.86
CA SER A 91 -6.85 10.46 -9.32
C SER A 91 -5.65 11.06 -10.03
N GLY A 92 -4.99 12.05 -9.44
CA GLY A 92 -3.75 12.64 -9.96
C GLY A 92 -2.62 11.62 -9.94
N LEU A 93 -2.48 10.89 -8.82
CA LEU A 93 -1.49 9.82 -8.68
C LEU A 93 -1.82 8.58 -9.55
N LEU A 94 -3.10 8.19 -9.66
CA LEU A 94 -3.54 7.12 -10.56
C LEU A 94 -3.27 7.44 -12.04
N GLY A 95 -3.34 8.71 -12.42
CA GLY A 95 -3.09 9.19 -13.78
C GLY A 95 -1.60 9.32 -14.13
N VAL A 96 -0.68 9.03 -13.22
CA VAL A 96 0.75 9.16 -13.48
C VAL A 96 1.21 8.12 -14.50
N ASP A 97 1.74 8.62 -15.61
CA ASP A 97 2.37 7.79 -16.62
C ASP A 97 3.77 7.34 -16.16
N LEU A 98 3.80 6.16 -15.52
CA LEU A 98 5.05 5.51 -15.14
C LEU A 98 5.94 5.16 -16.35
N GLY A 99 5.42 5.13 -17.58
CA GLY A 99 6.19 4.85 -18.80
C GLY A 99 7.35 5.82 -18.97
N LYS A 100 7.11 7.12 -18.75
CA LYS A 100 8.15 8.16 -18.79
C LYS A 100 9.24 7.94 -17.73
N LEU A 101 8.88 7.37 -16.59
CA LEU A 101 9.84 7.07 -15.52
C LEU A 101 10.66 5.81 -15.82
N ARG A 102 10.18 4.89 -16.66
CA ARG A 102 10.91 3.66 -17.03
C ARG A 102 12.20 3.95 -17.81
N GLU A 103 12.17 4.99 -18.63
CA GLU A 103 13.35 5.41 -19.41
C GLU A 103 14.52 5.81 -18.51
N ARG A 104 14.22 6.40 -17.34
CA ARG A 104 15.22 6.85 -16.36
C ARG A 104 15.48 5.83 -15.26
N HIS A 105 14.46 5.05 -14.89
CA HIS A 105 14.47 4.14 -13.75
C HIS A 105 13.88 2.79 -14.17
N GLN A 106 14.73 1.81 -14.48
CA GLN A 106 14.29 0.44 -14.83
C GLN A 106 13.37 -0.18 -13.76
N GLY A 107 13.55 0.19 -12.48
CA GLY A 107 12.69 -0.24 -11.38
C GLY A 107 11.23 0.21 -11.49
N ALA A 108 10.91 1.22 -12.31
CA ALA A 108 9.55 1.70 -12.53
C ALA A 108 8.65 0.66 -13.21
N GLU A 109 9.20 -0.33 -13.90
CA GLU A 109 8.43 -1.44 -14.50
C GLU A 109 7.74 -2.31 -13.45
N LYS A 110 8.33 -2.41 -12.27
CA LYS A 110 7.83 -3.21 -11.15
C LYS A 110 6.78 -2.48 -10.32
N VAL A 111 6.67 -1.16 -10.49
CA VAL A 111 5.73 -0.32 -9.75
C VAL A 111 4.37 -0.30 -10.45
N LYS A 112 3.30 -0.48 -9.70
CA LYS A 112 1.91 -0.40 -10.18
C LYS A 112 1.11 0.52 -9.27
N ILE A 113 0.55 1.57 -9.83
CA ILE A 113 -0.38 2.45 -9.11
C ILE A 113 -1.79 1.90 -9.35
N VAL A 114 -2.51 1.58 -8.28
CA VAL A 114 -3.81 0.90 -8.36
C VAL A 114 -4.79 1.43 -7.33
N GLU A 115 -6.07 1.29 -7.63
CA GLU A 115 -7.11 1.50 -6.64
C GLU A 115 -7.13 0.39 -5.60
N PRO A 116 -7.60 0.65 -4.36
CA PRO A 116 -7.71 -0.37 -3.32
C PRO A 116 -8.55 -1.59 -3.72
N LYS A 117 -9.63 -1.40 -4.48
CA LYS A 117 -10.46 -2.53 -4.95
C LYS A 117 -9.66 -3.47 -5.83
N GLU A 118 -8.91 -2.92 -6.77
CA GLU A 118 -8.05 -3.69 -7.67
C GLU A 118 -6.91 -4.38 -6.91
N ALA A 119 -6.28 -3.70 -5.97
CA ALA A 119 -5.23 -4.29 -5.13
C ALA A 119 -5.74 -5.52 -4.38
N VAL A 120 -6.95 -5.46 -3.80
CA VAL A 120 -7.58 -6.59 -3.10
C VAL A 120 -7.81 -7.77 -4.03
N GLU A 121 -8.33 -7.54 -5.24
CA GLU A 121 -8.54 -8.62 -6.21
C GLU A 121 -7.22 -9.27 -6.65
N ARG A 122 -6.18 -8.47 -6.90
CA ARG A 122 -4.85 -8.98 -7.25
C ARG A 122 -4.23 -9.82 -6.12
N LEU A 123 -4.41 -9.40 -4.87
CA LEU A 123 -3.93 -10.15 -3.70
C LEU A 123 -4.69 -11.47 -3.50
N LYS A 124 -6.00 -11.50 -3.76
CA LYS A 124 -6.79 -12.75 -3.72
C LYS A 124 -6.29 -13.76 -4.75
N LEU A 125 -5.96 -13.31 -5.96
CA LEU A 125 -5.42 -14.16 -7.02
C LEU A 125 -4.02 -14.70 -6.68
N ALA A 126 -3.16 -13.88 -6.06
CA ALA A 126 -1.83 -14.28 -5.66
C ALA A 126 -1.81 -15.34 -4.54
N GLY A 127 -2.75 -15.28 -3.60
CA GLY A 127 -2.86 -16.23 -2.48
C GLY A 127 -3.68 -17.50 -2.76
N SER A 128 -4.04 -17.75 -4.02
CA SER A 128 -4.78 -18.94 -4.48
C SER A 128 -3.90 -19.97 -5.18
N ARG A 129 -2.57 -19.79 -5.17
CA ARG A 129 -1.55 -20.78 -5.54
C ARG A 129 -0.97 -21.40 -4.29
#